data_AF-A0AAJ5WML7-F1
#
_entry.id   AF-A0AAJ5WML7-F1
#
_cell.length_a   1.000
_cell.length_b   1.000
_cell.length_c   1.000
_cell.angle_alpha   90.00
_cell.angle_beta   90.00
_cell.angle_gamma   90.00
#
_symmetry.space_group_name_H-M   'P 1'
#
loop_
_entity.id
_entity.type
_entity.pdbx_description
1 polymer ?
#
loop_
_entity_poly.entity_id
_entity_poly.type
_entity_poly.pdbx_seq_one_letter_code
_entity_poly.pdbx_strand_id
1 'polypeptide(L)'
;MKQVYPLQLKTAFLIVVIMAALQNLSAQCPAGSISNTAGNYNNGQVVCISSSFNQEITLNSGAKMVIVSGGNFTGNINAKSGSTIEVNTGGTFNPNNANSFAAVVTVEKNATVNMNGNFGLSSGFALTNNGTFTWGRSWNQNNYTSITNGACGTMIFTQNTNLTQSAVFNNNGYMLVQGEFNTHQGTSYTNRGRLTVTGNFNVAGYFSNQYQAVFLGGQSNFNNSNDSTINLHTMYFAGKVAGQTRFRNEGLVWIKSDFNWNSNATFLINRPAAQLRVGGKLENNGIMRGTGSLWVNDINNNGTLIGVSTNERLTVNRLPNNGTKTNITHQSDLIAKDTSGYSGGLANPDVCTSSLPMIVSTLQAVYKNNAVQLDWYTVSEINSKQFVIEYSTDGVSFKAGGTVAANGNSNSRINYSYRFTNITGSTMYFRLLLVDLDGSTDYSSIAIVKINGGGQKLVAEAYPNPFTEKVDIQLSLSRKSDIEVKLFDMNGRIVKNQVFSGQSGSNRISLNSLSALRSGIYVLSVVAGEEKWMQKLVK
;
A
#
# COMPACT_ATOMS: atom_id res chain seq x y z
N MET A 1 57.18 -8.07 2.49
CA MET A 1 56.16 -8.94 1.87
C MET A 1 55.12 -8.05 1.18
N LYS A 2 55.09 -8.06 -0.16
CA LYS A 2 54.11 -7.34 -0.98
C LYS A 2 52.76 -8.06 -0.87
N GLN A 3 51.71 -7.39 -0.42
CA GLN A 3 50.34 -7.90 -0.57
C GLN A 3 49.84 -7.53 -1.98
N VAL A 4 49.55 -8.58 -2.75
CA VAL A 4 48.90 -8.54 -4.05
C VAL A 4 47.39 -8.49 -3.79
N TYR A 5 46.72 -7.40 -4.18
CA TYR A 5 45.26 -7.35 -4.28
C TYR A 5 44.82 -8.00 -5.60
N PRO A 6 43.82 -8.91 -5.61
CA PRO A 6 43.46 -9.63 -6.82
C PRO A 6 42.66 -8.77 -7.80
N LEU A 7 42.95 -8.99 -9.07
CA LEU A 7 42.47 -8.35 -10.30
C LEU A 7 40.93 -8.45 -10.55
N GLN A 8 40.11 -8.81 -9.55
CA GLN A 8 38.68 -9.08 -9.69
C GLN A 8 37.80 -7.82 -9.51
N LEU A 9 38.29 -6.77 -8.83
CA LEU A 9 37.51 -5.57 -8.57
C LEU A 9 37.42 -4.61 -9.77
N LYS A 10 38.39 -4.64 -10.70
CA LYS A 10 38.38 -3.77 -11.88
C LYS A 10 37.38 -4.22 -12.96
N THR A 11 37.11 -5.52 -13.06
CA THR A 11 36.18 -6.08 -14.06
C THR A 11 34.72 -5.84 -13.65
N ALA A 12 34.40 -5.92 -12.36
CA ALA A 12 33.06 -5.60 -11.85
C ALA A 12 32.71 -4.11 -12.00
N PHE A 13 33.69 -3.21 -11.78
CA PHE A 13 33.49 -1.78 -11.96
C PHE A 13 33.31 -1.40 -13.44
N LEU A 14 34.02 -2.07 -14.36
CA LEU A 14 33.87 -1.84 -15.80
C LEU A 14 32.51 -2.35 -16.32
N ILE A 15 32.01 -3.48 -15.81
CA ILE A 15 30.71 -4.04 -16.19
C ILE A 15 29.55 -3.19 -15.67
N VAL A 16 29.65 -2.62 -14.46
CA VAL A 16 28.63 -1.68 -13.93
C VAL A 16 28.63 -0.36 -14.71
N VAL A 17 29.80 0.14 -15.13
CA VAL A 17 29.89 1.35 -15.98
C VAL A 17 29.36 1.10 -17.39
N ILE A 18 29.57 -0.10 -17.96
CA ILE A 18 29.00 -0.48 -19.28
C ILE A 18 27.49 -0.74 -19.19
N MET A 19 26.99 -1.35 -18.11
CA MET A 19 25.53 -1.50 -17.90
C MET A 19 24.84 -0.17 -17.61
N ALA A 20 25.48 0.77 -16.89
CA ALA A 20 24.99 2.13 -16.71
C ALA A 20 25.06 2.95 -18.02
N ALA A 21 26.04 2.70 -18.89
CA ALA A 21 26.12 3.29 -20.22
C ALA A 21 25.06 2.73 -21.19
N LEU A 22 24.64 1.47 -21.02
CA LEU A 22 23.54 0.86 -21.79
C LEU A 22 22.15 1.38 -21.40
N GLN A 23 22.01 2.05 -20.25
CA GLN A 23 20.74 2.69 -19.83
C GLN A 23 20.47 4.04 -20.52
N ASN A 24 21.40 4.55 -21.32
CA ASN A 24 21.28 5.80 -22.07
C ASN A 24 21.44 5.60 -23.59
N LEU A 25 20.91 4.49 -24.13
CA LEU A 25 20.62 4.47 -25.57
C LEU A 25 19.50 5.47 -25.82
N SER A 26 19.84 6.66 -26.31
CA SER A 26 18.86 7.62 -26.79
C SER A 26 17.95 6.91 -27.79
N ALA A 27 16.64 6.87 -27.50
CA ALA A 27 15.69 6.27 -28.43
C ALA A 27 15.90 6.87 -29.82
N GLN A 28 15.95 6.03 -30.86
CA GLN A 28 16.10 6.47 -32.24
C GLN A 28 14.73 6.45 -32.93
N CYS A 29 14.61 7.22 -34.01
CA CYS A 29 13.42 7.18 -34.84
C CYS A 29 13.17 5.75 -35.36
N PRO A 30 11.93 5.24 -35.29
CA PRO A 30 11.60 3.95 -35.86
C PRO A 30 11.93 3.90 -37.35
N ALA A 31 12.42 2.75 -37.83
CA ALA A 31 12.67 2.54 -39.25
C ALA A 31 11.39 2.76 -40.08
N GLY A 32 11.51 3.48 -41.20
CA GLY A 32 10.36 3.81 -42.07
C GLY A 32 9.49 4.96 -41.57
N SER A 33 9.87 5.64 -40.47
CA SER A 33 9.16 6.85 -40.03
C SER A 33 9.44 8.07 -40.92
N ILE A 34 8.45 8.94 -41.01
CA ILE A 34 8.55 10.23 -41.72
C ILE A 34 9.14 11.24 -40.74
N SER A 35 10.30 11.81 -41.04
CA SER A 35 11.05 12.65 -40.09
C SER A 35 10.70 14.13 -40.23
N ASN A 36 10.28 14.77 -39.14
CA ASN A 36 10.13 16.22 -39.03
C ASN A 36 9.33 16.86 -40.19
N THR A 37 8.21 16.23 -40.58
CA THR A 37 7.36 16.69 -41.70
C THR A 37 5.98 17.06 -41.19
N ALA A 38 5.40 18.12 -41.76
CA ALA A 38 4.03 18.53 -41.49
C ALA A 38 3.03 17.66 -42.26
N GLY A 39 1.81 17.56 -41.77
CA GLY A 39 0.72 16.97 -42.55
C GLY A 39 -0.19 16.01 -41.79
N ASN A 40 -0.93 15.23 -42.57
CA ASN A 40 -1.94 14.29 -42.08
C ASN A 40 -1.38 12.86 -42.09
N TYR A 41 -1.42 12.20 -40.94
CA TYR A 41 -0.96 10.83 -40.77
C TYR A 41 -2.14 9.91 -40.48
N ASN A 42 -2.19 8.79 -41.19
CA ASN A 42 -3.23 7.78 -41.13
C ASN A 42 -2.74 6.48 -40.48
N ASN A 43 -3.62 5.50 -40.38
CA ASN A 43 -3.34 4.20 -39.78
C ASN A 43 -2.03 3.58 -40.29
N GLY A 44 -1.16 3.19 -39.36
CA GLY A 44 0.13 2.58 -39.64
C GLY A 44 1.25 3.56 -39.99
N GLN A 45 0.97 4.85 -40.19
CA GLN A 45 1.99 5.86 -40.45
C GLN A 45 2.60 6.38 -39.15
N VAL A 46 3.92 6.56 -39.17
CA VAL A 46 4.69 7.08 -38.03
C VAL A 46 5.39 8.38 -38.45
N VAL A 47 5.17 9.46 -37.70
CA VAL A 47 5.98 10.67 -37.76
C VAL A 47 6.98 10.69 -36.62
N CYS A 48 8.25 10.91 -36.92
CA CYS A 48 9.30 11.04 -35.92
C CYS A 48 9.80 12.48 -35.82
N ILE A 49 9.88 13.00 -34.60
CA ILE A 49 10.45 14.32 -34.30
C ILE A 49 11.79 14.09 -33.60
N SER A 50 12.89 14.39 -34.29
CA SER A 50 14.27 14.21 -33.82
C SER A 50 15.05 15.52 -33.65
N SER A 51 14.45 16.63 -34.03
CA SER A 51 14.96 17.99 -33.82
C SER A 51 13.80 18.96 -33.57
N SER A 52 14.07 20.26 -33.39
CA SER A 52 13.02 21.26 -33.21
C SER A 52 12.08 21.30 -34.42
N PHE A 53 10.78 21.25 -34.16
CA PHE A 53 9.75 21.24 -35.20
C PHE A 53 8.49 21.96 -34.73
N ASN A 54 8.00 22.91 -35.52
CA ASN A 54 6.93 23.84 -35.12
C ASN A 54 5.74 23.90 -36.09
N GLN A 55 5.68 23.00 -37.08
CA GLN A 55 4.58 22.98 -38.05
C GLN A 55 3.44 22.06 -37.59
N GLU A 56 2.29 22.20 -38.24
CA GLU A 56 1.07 21.47 -37.88
C GLU A 56 1.14 19.97 -38.25
N ILE A 57 0.67 19.13 -37.34
CA ILE A 57 0.50 17.70 -37.55
C ILE A 57 -0.94 17.30 -37.17
N THR A 58 -1.56 16.48 -38.00
CA THR A 58 -2.81 15.80 -37.68
C THR A 58 -2.58 14.29 -37.62
N LEU A 59 -2.95 13.68 -36.50
CA LEU A 59 -2.89 12.23 -36.30
C LEU A 59 -4.31 11.66 -36.35
N ASN A 60 -4.62 10.89 -37.40
CA ASN A 60 -5.86 10.12 -37.49
C ASN A 60 -5.72 8.79 -36.71
N SER A 61 -6.83 8.07 -36.56
CA SER A 61 -6.83 6.77 -35.86
C SER A 61 -5.78 5.81 -36.43
N GLY A 62 -5.00 5.19 -35.55
CA GLY A 62 -3.89 4.28 -35.88
C GLY A 62 -2.59 4.97 -36.33
N ALA A 63 -2.56 6.30 -36.43
CA ALA A 63 -1.32 7.05 -36.67
C ALA A 63 -0.53 7.25 -35.37
N LYS A 64 0.79 7.35 -35.51
CA LYS A 64 1.72 7.46 -34.38
C LYS A 64 2.67 8.64 -34.56
N MET A 65 2.88 9.40 -33.49
CA MET A 65 3.99 10.33 -33.36
C MET A 65 5.01 9.78 -32.36
N VAL A 66 6.30 9.86 -32.71
CA VAL A 66 7.41 9.55 -31.79
C VAL A 66 8.31 10.76 -31.68
N ILE A 67 8.63 11.17 -30.47
CA ILE A 67 9.54 12.28 -30.18
C ILE A 67 10.73 11.70 -29.45
N VAL A 68 11.90 11.79 -30.07
CA VAL A 68 13.14 11.18 -29.55
C VAL A 68 14.09 12.22 -28.97
N SER A 69 15.23 11.77 -28.42
CA SER A 69 16.27 12.66 -27.90
C SER A 69 16.66 13.74 -28.90
N GLY A 70 16.67 15.00 -28.47
CA GLY A 70 16.91 16.18 -29.32
C GLY A 70 15.67 16.71 -30.05
N GLY A 71 14.59 15.91 -30.13
CA GLY A 71 13.30 16.31 -30.66
C GLY A 71 12.57 17.30 -29.74
N ASN A 72 12.03 18.36 -30.34
CA ASN A 72 11.21 19.35 -29.63
C ASN A 72 10.03 19.78 -30.51
N PHE A 73 8.85 19.21 -30.26
CA PHE A 73 7.64 19.57 -30.99
C PHE A 73 6.95 20.78 -30.35
N THR A 74 6.78 21.84 -31.12
CA THR A 74 6.11 23.09 -30.71
C THR A 74 4.98 23.52 -31.64
N GLY A 75 4.61 22.68 -32.61
CA GLY A 75 3.55 22.97 -33.57
C GLY A 75 2.14 22.86 -33.00
N ASN A 76 1.15 23.08 -33.86
CA ASN A 76 -0.24 22.72 -33.58
C ASN A 76 -0.43 21.22 -33.80
N ILE A 77 -1.21 20.57 -32.94
CA ILE A 77 -1.50 19.14 -33.02
C ILE A 77 -3.00 18.87 -32.98
N ASN A 78 -3.49 18.13 -33.97
CA ASN A 78 -4.85 17.59 -33.98
C ASN A 78 -4.78 16.07 -33.89
N ALA A 79 -4.94 15.50 -32.69
CA ALA A 79 -4.78 14.06 -32.48
C ALA A 79 -6.10 13.39 -32.15
N LYS A 80 -6.61 12.57 -33.07
CA LYS A 80 -7.92 11.91 -32.95
C LYS A 80 -7.84 10.66 -32.09
N SER A 81 -9.01 10.20 -31.61
CA SER A 81 -9.11 8.94 -30.86
C SER A 81 -8.54 7.77 -31.68
N GLY A 82 -7.76 6.92 -31.00
CA GLY A 82 -7.03 5.81 -31.61
C GLY A 82 -5.64 6.17 -32.16
N SER A 83 -5.21 7.44 -32.10
CA SER A 83 -3.82 7.83 -32.38
C SER A 83 -2.94 7.74 -31.13
N THR A 84 -1.62 7.64 -31.33
CA THR A 84 -0.64 7.55 -30.24
C THR A 84 0.45 8.59 -30.36
N ILE A 85 0.93 9.08 -29.21
CA ILE A 85 2.10 9.96 -29.10
C ILE A 85 3.04 9.37 -28.06
N GLU A 86 4.25 9.05 -28.47
CA GLU A 86 5.32 8.54 -27.60
C GLU A 86 6.42 9.59 -27.48
N VAL A 87 6.64 10.08 -26.26
CA VAL A 87 7.71 11.01 -25.92
C VAL A 87 8.80 10.22 -25.22
N ASN A 88 9.80 9.84 -25.99
CA ASN A 88 10.87 8.98 -25.53
C ASN A 88 11.92 9.78 -24.74
N THR A 89 12.79 9.05 -24.05
CA THR A 89 13.89 9.60 -23.24
C THR A 89 14.64 10.73 -23.97
N GLY A 90 14.66 11.92 -23.37
CA GLY A 90 15.31 13.13 -23.93
C GLY A 90 14.48 13.92 -24.95
N GLY A 91 13.29 13.45 -25.33
CA GLY A 91 12.36 14.15 -26.20
C GLY A 91 11.50 15.18 -25.45
N THR A 92 11.07 16.22 -26.16
CA THR A 92 10.20 17.28 -25.63
C THR A 92 8.94 17.47 -26.48
N PHE A 93 7.76 17.37 -25.86
CA PHE A 93 6.47 17.69 -26.46
C PHE A 93 5.89 18.95 -25.81
N ASN A 94 5.84 20.04 -26.56
CA ASN A 94 5.39 21.35 -26.07
C ASN A 94 4.48 22.04 -27.11
N PRO A 95 3.35 21.42 -27.49
CA PRO A 95 2.50 21.94 -28.57
C PRO A 95 1.95 23.34 -28.25
N ASN A 96 1.90 24.19 -29.28
CA ASN A 96 1.28 25.52 -29.18
C ASN A 96 -0.23 25.46 -28.97
N ASN A 97 -0.90 24.51 -29.65
CA ASN A 97 -2.32 24.23 -29.50
C ASN A 97 -2.57 22.73 -29.70
N ALA A 98 -3.45 22.15 -28.89
CA ALA A 98 -3.96 20.81 -29.11
C ALA A 98 -5.50 20.83 -29.12
N ASN A 99 -6.07 20.76 -30.32
CA ASN A 99 -7.52 20.80 -30.51
C ASN A 99 -8.07 19.39 -30.66
N SER A 100 -9.25 19.13 -30.09
CA SER A 100 -9.94 17.84 -30.16
C SER A 100 -9.04 16.65 -29.79
N PHE A 101 -8.20 16.83 -28.77
CA PHE A 101 -7.07 15.98 -28.46
C PHE A 101 -7.53 14.72 -27.70
N ALA A 102 -7.49 13.57 -28.37
CA ALA A 102 -7.94 12.27 -27.88
C ALA A 102 -6.89 11.16 -28.04
N ALA A 103 -5.61 11.52 -28.15
CA ALA A 103 -4.52 10.55 -28.28
C ALA A 103 -4.23 9.80 -26.97
N VAL A 104 -3.67 8.61 -27.11
CA VAL A 104 -2.94 7.96 -26.02
C VAL A 104 -1.52 8.50 -26.01
N VAL A 105 -1.12 9.10 -24.88
CA VAL A 105 0.20 9.72 -24.71
C VAL A 105 1.02 8.90 -23.71
N THR A 106 2.23 8.53 -24.11
CA THR A 106 3.22 7.87 -23.24
C THR A 106 4.45 8.77 -23.11
N VAL A 107 4.91 8.97 -21.89
CA VAL A 107 6.09 9.80 -21.58
C VAL A 107 7.10 8.93 -20.85
N GLU A 108 8.28 8.75 -21.43
CA GLU A 108 9.36 7.97 -20.83
C GLU A 108 10.15 8.76 -19.77
N LYS A 109 11.01 8.06 -19.03
CA LYS A 109 11.93 8.67 -18.08
C LYS A 109 12.80 9.72 -18.79
N ASN A 110 13.05 10.85 -18.12
CA ASN A 110 13.80 12.00 -18.67
C ASN A 110 13.17 12.64 -19.93
N ALA A 111 11.96 12.25 -20.34
CA ALA A 111 11.20 12.98 -21.35
C ALA A 111 10.40 14.12 -20.72
N THR A 112 10.07 15.14 -21.51
CA THR A 112 9.33 16.31 -21.03
C THR A 112 8.10 16.58 -21.87
N VAL A 113 6.96 16.78 -21.21
CA VAL A 113 5.72 17.25 -21.81
C VAL A 113 5.28 18.53 -21.14
N ASN A 114 5.01 19.56 -21.93
CA ASN A 114 4.54 20.86 -21.46
C ASN A 114 3.24 21.22 -22.20
N MET A 115 2.13 21.17 -21.49
CA MET A 115 0.82 21.55 -22.00
C MET A 115 0.51 23.00 -21.61
N ASN A 116 1.15 23.97 -22.30
CA ASN A 116 1.01 25.42 -22.02
C ASN A 116 0.10 26.18 -23.01
N GLY A 117 -0.07 25.65 -24.22
CA GLY A 117 -1.01 26.09 -25.25
C GLY A 117 -2.52 26.04 -24.91
N ASN A 118 -3.37 26.17 -25.94
CA ASN A 118 -4.81 25.93 -25.79
C ASN A 118 -5.11 24.42 -25.94
N PHE A 119 -5.80 23.82 -24.98
CA PHE A 119 -6.07 22.37 -24.94
C PHE A 119 -7.55 22.07 -24.83
N GLY A 120 -8.11 21.45 -25.87
CA GLY A 120 -9.43 20.83 -25.83
C GLY A 120 -9.27 19.32 -25.78
N LEU A 121 -9.31 18.73 -24.59
CA LEU A 121 -9.32 17.27 -24.45
C LEU A 121 -10.64 16.69 -24.93
N SER A 122 -10.57 15.66 -25.74
CA SER A 122 -11.72 14.90 -26.27
C SER A 122 -11.76 13.49 -25.67
N SER A 123 -12.93 12.86 -25.73
CA SER A 123 -13.09 11.46 -25.32
C SER A 123 -12.11 10.54 -26.05
N GLY A 124 -11.40 9.71 -25.30
CA GLY A 124 -10.33 8.83 -25.80
C GLY A 124 -8.92 9.22 -25.35
N PHE A 125 -8.74 10.41 -24.76
CA PHE A 125 -7.45 10.80 -24.19
C PHE A 125 -7.05 9.89 -23.01
N ALA A 126 -5.82 9.38 -23.07
CA ALA A 126 -5.19 8.65 -21.98
C ALA A 126 -3.72 9.08 -21.86
N LEU A 127 -3.19 9.04 -20.63
CA LEU A 127 -1.80 9.45 -20.35
C LEU A 127 -1.11 8.43 -19.42
N THR A 128 0.07 8.00 -19.82
CA THR A 128 1.04 7.30 -18.95
C THR A 128 2.31 8.12 -18.86
N ASN A 129 2.62 8.66 -17.69
CA ASN A 129 3.77 9.52 -17.46
C ASN A 129 4.83 8.87 -16.57
N ASN A 130 6.02 8.62 -17.10
CA ASN A 130 7.23 8.23 -16.35
C ASN A 130 8.33 9.31 -16.41
N GLY A 131 8.08 10.44 -17.08
CA GLY A 131 8.97 11.58 -17.19
C GLY A 131 8.42 12.80 -16.45
N THR A 132 8.59 13.98 -17.04
CA THR A 132 8.00 15.23 -16.52
C THR A 132 6.82 15.66 -17.37
N PHE A 133 5.66 15.85 -16.75
CA PHE A 133 4.46 16.35 -17.39
C PHE A 133 3.96 17.61 -16.68
N THR A 134 3.94 18.74 -17.38
CA THR A 134 3.44 20.02 -16.85
C THR A 134 2.15 20.41 -17.57
N TRP A 135 1.13 20.76 -16.80
CA TRP A 135 -0.10 21.36 -17.27
C TRP A 135 -0.13 22.84 -16.87
N GLY A 136 0.03 23.72 -17.88
CA GLY A 136 0.28 25.15 -17.71
C GLY A 136 -0.96 26.03 -17.49
N ARG A 137 -2.16 25.46 -17.58
CA ARG A 137 -3.44 26.19 -17.52
C ARG A 137 -4.40 25.53 -16.53
N SER A 138 -5.55 26.16 -16.27
CA SER A 138 -6.59 25.48 -15.50
C SER A 138 -7.07 24.24 -16.26
N TRP A 139 -7.06 23.09 -15.60
CA TRP A 139 -7.57 21.85 -16.17
C TRP A 139 -9.05 21.71 -15.81
N ASN A 140 -9.93 21.92 -16.80
CA ASN A 140 -11.34 21.58 -16.70
C ASN A 140 -11.59 20.32 -17.52
N GLN A 141 -11.40 19.16 -16.91
CA GLN A 141 -11.65 17.89 -17.59
C GLN A 141 -13.16 17.76 -17.80
N ASN A 142 -13.61 17.65 -19.06
CA ASN A 142 -15.01 17.59 -19.47
C ASN A 142 -15.30 16.36 -20.33
N ASN A 143 -14.49 15.31 -20.22
CA ASN A 143 -14.58 14.07 -21.00
C ASN A 143 -13.91 12.95 -20.20
N TYR A 144 -14.38 11.71 -20.26
CA TYR A 144 -13.70 10.57 -19.62
C TYR A 144 -12.21 10.51 -20.00
N THR A 145 -11.33 10.42 -19.00
CA THR A 145 -9.87 10.32 -19.17
C THR A 145 -9.28 9.34 -18.17
N SER A 146 -8.30 8.57 -18.62
CA SER A 146 -7.48 7.71 -17.75
C SER A 146 -6.05 8.25 -17.70
N ILE A 147 -5.58 8.61 -16.52
CA ILE A 147 -4.25 9.18 -16.30
C ILE A 147 -3.51 8.33 -15.28
N THR A 148 -2.28 7.95 -15.64
CA THR A 148 -1.35 7.28 -14.74
C THR A 148 -0.05 8.06 -14.72
N ASN A 149 0.27 8.66 -13.57
CA ASN A 149 1.60 9.14 -13.27
C ASN A 149 2.38 7.98 -12.62
N GLY A 150 3.28 7.35 -13.36
CA GLY A 150 4.09 6.22 -12.91
C GLY A 150 5.05 6.59 -11.78
N ALA A 151 5.70 5.60 -11.18
CA ALA A 151 6.56 5.79 -10.00
C ALA A 151 7.72 6.79 -10.24
N CYS A 152 8.24 6.86 -11.48
CA CYS A 152 9.25 7.83 -11.90
C CYS A 152 8.65 9.16 -12.39
N GLY A 153 7.34 9.23 -12.55
CA GLY A 153 6.66 10.37 -13.14
C GLY A 153 6.58 11.56 -12.19
N THR A 154 6.88 12.74 -12.73
CA THR A 154 6.59 14.03 -12.11
C THR A 154 5.46 14.70 -12.88
N MET A 155 4.39 15.05 -12.19
CA MET A 155 3.25 15.76 -12.77
C MET A 155 3.00 17.09 -12.05
N ILE A 156 2.93 18.18 -12.80
CA ILE A 156 2.79 19.53 -12.26
C ILE A 156 1.58 20.21 -12.88
N PHE A 157 0.61 20.59 -12.05
CA PHE A 157 -0.51 21.44 -12.42
C PHE A 157 -0.25 22.84 -11.89
N THR A 158 -0.07 23.79 -12.79
CA THR A 158 0.30 25.17 -12.41
C THR A 158 -0.89 26.02 -11.97
N GLN A 159 -2.12 25.56 -12.25
CA GLN A 159 -3.37 26.24 -11.92
C GLN A 159 -4.39 25.24 -11.38
N ASN A 160 -5.67 25.66 -11.32
CA ASN A 160 -6.77 24.85 -10.82
C ASN A 160 -6.93 23.57 -11.64
N THR A 161 -7.15 22.45 -10.95
CA THR A 161 -7.36 21.13 -11.53
C THR A 161 -8.72 20.60 -11.12
N ASN A 162 -9.61 20.44 -12.09
CA ASN A 162 -10.98 19.97 -11.92
C ASN A 162 -11.14 18.62 -12.64
N LEU A 163 -11.27 17.55 -11.87
CA LEU A 163 -11.56 16.20 -12.37
C LEU A 163 -13.08 16.00 -12.40
N THR A 164 -13.66 15.72 -13.57
CA THR A 164 -15.10 15.48 -13.72
C THR A 164 -15.39 14.19 -14.51
N GLN A 165 -16.64 13.95 -14.90
CA GLN A 165 -17.07 12.90 -15.86
C GLN A 165 -16.38 11.53 -15.71
N SER A 166 -16.37 11.00 -14.49
CA SER A 166 -15.80 9.68 -14.19
C SER A 166 -14.31 9.53 -14.53
N ALA A 167 -13.54 10.61 -14.46
CA ALA A 167 -12.08 10.58 -14.58
C ALA A 167 -11.47 9.52 -13.66
N VAL A 168 -10.48 8.78 -14.18
CA VAL A 168 -9.63 7.89 -13.38
C VAL A 168 -8.22 8.43 -13.38
N PHE A 169 -7.69 8.70 -12.18
CA PHE A 169 -6.36 9.24 -12.01
C PHE A 169 -5.58 8.43 -10.98
N ASN A 170 -4.44 7.88 -11.40
CA ASN A 170 -3.51 7.14 -10.57
C ASN A 170 -2.19 7.92 -10.45
N ASN A 171 -1.87 8.39 -9.25
CA ASN A 171 -0.57 9.00 -8.96
C ASN A 171 0.33 8.03 -8.20
N ASN A 172 1.29 7.41 -8.88
CA ASN A 172 2.31 6.56 -8.27
C ASN A 172 3.63 7.31 -8.04
N GLY A 173 3.87 8.42 -8.73
CA GLY A 173 5.07 9.25 -8.59
C GLY A 173 4.86 10.53 -7.78
N TYR A 174 5.46 11.63 -8.22
CA TYR A 174 5.28 12.95 -7.62
C TYR A 174 4.24 13.77 -8.39
N MET A 175 3.26 14.32 -7.67
CA MET A 175 2.25 15.24 -8.21
C MET A 175 2.20 16.52 -7.39
N LEU A 176 2.30 17.66 -8.07
CA LEU A 176 2.15 18.98 -7.51
C LEU A 176 0.96 19.69 -8.17
N VAL A 177 0.01 20.17 -7.37
CA VAL A 177 -1.06 21.06 -7.81
C VAL A 177 -0.86 22.42 -7.16
N GLN A 178 -0.54 23.42 -7.97
CA GLN A 178 -0.27 24.79 -7.51
C GLN A 178 -1.56 25.61 -7.32
N GLY A 179 -2.63 25.26 -8.02
CA GLY A 179 -3.96 25.83 -7.82
C GLY A 179 -4.84 24.98 -6.91
N GLU A 180 -6.16 25.17 -7.03
CA GLU A 180 -7.15 24.31 -6.37
C GLU A 180 -7.16 22.91 -6.99
N PHE A 181 -7.43 21.90 -6.16
CA PHE A 181 -7.65 20.54 -6.63
C PHE A 181 -9.07 20.08 -6.29
N ASN A 182 -9.90 19.93 -7.33
CA ASN A 182 -11.31 19.65 -7.23
C ASN A 182 -11.61 18.28 -7.88
N THR A 183 -12.27 17.39 -7.14
CA THR A 183 -12.83 16.15 -7.69
C THR A 183 -14.35 16.20 -7.62
N HIS A 184 -15.03 15.72 -8.66
CA HIS A 184 -16.48 15.67 -8.73
C HIS A 184 -17.01 14.24 -8.55
N GLN A 185 -18.31 14.11 -8.32
CA GLN A 185 -18.97 12.82 -8.17
C GLN A 185 -18.67 11.90 -9.36
N GLY A 186 -18.42 10.61 -9.07
CA GLY A 186 -18.08 9.60 -10.08
C GLY A 186 -16.60 9.54 -10.47
N THR A 187 -15.78 10.53 -10.09
CA THR A 187 -14.33 10.48 -10.32
C THR A 187 -13.62 9.56 -9.33
N SER A 188 -12.49 8.99 -9.75
CA SER A 188 -11.62 8.16 -8.92
C SER A 188 -10.20 8.69 -8.97
N TYR A 189 -9.68 9.10 -7.81
CA TYR A 189 -8.29 9.49 -7.63
C TYR A 189 -7.60 8.58 -6.62
N THR A 190 -6.50 7.96 -7.02
CA THR A 190 -5.66 7.11 -6.16
C THR A 190 -4.24 7.65 -6.12
N ASN A 191 -3.77 8.04 -4.94
CA ASN A 191 -2.40 8.45 -4.68
C ASN A 191 -1.61 7.32 -4.00
N ARG A 192 -0.69 6.69 -4.73
CA ARG A 192 0.33 5.76 -4.22
C ARG A 192 1.67 6.42 -4.00
N GLY A 193 1.94 7.54 -4.67
CA GLY A 193 3.14 8.35 -4.48
C GLY A 193 2.91 9.56 -3.59
N ARG A 194 3.52 10.68 -3.99
CA ARG A 194 3.40 11.94 -3.26
C ARG A 194 2.48 12.89 -4.00
N LEU A 195 1.46 13.37 -3.30
CA LEU A 195 0.60 14.47 -3.73
C LEU A 195 0.90 15.70 -2.87
N THR A 196 1.12 16.85 -3.50
CA THR A 196 1.14 18.16 -2.83
C THR A 196 0.14 19.09 -3.51
N VAL A 197 -0.75 19.70 -2.73
CA VAL A 197 -1.72 20.70 -3.22
C VAL A 197 -1.49 22.00 -2.46
N THR A 198 -1.22 23.09 -3.15
CA THR A 198 -1.00 24.40 -2.50
C THR A 198 -2.25 25.26 -2.43
N GLY A 199 -3.21 25.07 -3.33
CA GLY A 199 -4.54 25.66 -3.23
C GLY A 199 -5.50 24.85 -2.36
N ASN A 200 -6.77 25.24 -2.37
CA ASN A 200 -7.82 24.50 -1.68
C ASN A 200 -8.01 23.11 -2.28
N PHE A 201 -8.43 22.16 -1.44
CA PHE A 201 -8.69 20.79 -1.87
C PHE A 201 -10.16 20.45 -1.65
N ASN A 202 -10.89 20.14 -2.71
CA ASN A 202 -12.32 19.84 -2.64
C ASN A 202 -12.60 18.46 -3.22
N VAL A 203 -13.13 17.56 -2.39
CA VAL A 203 -13.42 16.17 -2.75
C VAL A 203 -14.91 15.92 -2.81
N ALA A 204 -15.40 15.56 -3.98
CA ALA A 204 -16.75 15.04 -4.19
C ALA A 204 -16.79 13.70 -4.93
N GLY A 205 -15.64 13.14 -5.34
CA GLY A 205 -15.50 11.78 -5.89
C GLY A 205 -14.82 10.79 -4.91
N TYR A 206 -14.43 9.62 -5.42
CA TYR A 206 -13.61 8.66 -4.68
C TYR A 206 -12.17 9.16 -4.57
N PHE A 207 -11.62 9.16 -3.36
CA PHE A 207 -10.25 9.57 -3.10
C PHE A 207 -9.54 8.57 -2.19
N SER A 208 -8.46 7.97 -2.67
CA SER A 208 -7.62 7.06 -1.91
C SER A 208 -6.20 7.60 -1.79
N ASN A 209 -5.72 7.76 -0.57
CA ASN A 209 -4.31 8.00 -0.28
C ASN A 209 -3.67 6.77 0.32
N GLN A 210 -2.65 6.26 -0.35
CA GLN A 210 -1.91 5.05 -0.05
C GLN A 210 -0.48 5.36 0.43
N TYR A 211 -0.02 6.60 0.25
CA TYR A 211 1.28 7.07 0.74
C TYR A 211 1.22 8.48 1.34
N GLN A 212 1.71 9.51 0.63
CA GLN A 212 1.88 10.83 1.22
C GLN A 212 1.06 11.87 0.47
N ALA A 213 0.13 12.53 1.18
CA ALA A 213 -0.61 13.67 0.67
C ALA A 213 -0.43 14.88 1.59
N VAL A 214 -0.08 16.02 1.00
CA VAL A 214 0.21 17.29 1.68
C VAL A 214 -0.69 18.38 1.10
N PHE A 215 -1.58 18.92 1.93
CA PHE A 215 -2.51 19.97 1.55
C PHE A 215 -2.12 21.26 2.29
N LEU A 216 -1.61 22.23 1.55
CA LEU A 216 -1.11 23.50 2.07
C LEU A 216 -2.12 24.66 1.92
N GLY A 217 -3.22 24.43 1.19
CA GLY A 217 -4.30 25.41 1.04
C GLY A 217 -4.99 25.76 2.36
N GLY A 218 -5.72 26.88 2.33
CA GLY A 218 -6.44 27.40 3.50
C GLY A 218 -7.61 26.51 3.93
N GLN A 219 -8.21 25.76 2.99
CA GLN A 219 -9.35 24.90 3.26
C GLN A 219 -9.31 23.58 2.48
N SER A 220 -9.75 22.50 3.13
CA SER A 220 -10.03 21.21 2.50
C SER A 220 -11.45 20.75 2.82
N ASN A 221 -12.24 20.50 1.77
CA ASN A 221 -13.66 20.15 1.88
C ASN A 221 -13.90 18.72 1.38
N PHE A 222 -14.58 17.92 2.18
CA PHE A 222 -14.99 16.56 1.85
C PHE A 222 -16.51 16.47 1.74
N ASN A 223 -17.03 16.70 0.52
CA ASN A 223 -18.44 16.96 0.22
C ASN A 223 -19.11 15.84 -0.60
N ASN A 224 -18.65 14.59 -0.47
CA ASN A 224 -19.21 13.49 -1.23
C ASN A 224 -20.47 12.89 -0.56
N SER A 225 -21.54 12.68 -1.32
CA SER A 225 -22.78 12.05 -0.87
C SER A 225 -22.76 10.52 -0.90
N ASN A 226 -21.91 9.89 -1.74
CA ASN A 226 -21.96 8.44 -2.01
C ASN A 226 -20.59 7.73 -2.07
N ASP A 227 -19.50 8.41 -2.44
CA ASP A 227 -18.17 7.78 -2.51
C ASP A 227 -17.30 8.10 -1.29
N SER A 228 -16.33 7.22 -1.03
CA SER A 228 -15.52 7.23 0.20
C SER A 228 -14.19 7.95 0.00
N THR A 229 -13.78 8.70 1.03
CA THR A 229 -12.36 9.08 1.18
C THR A 229 -11.66 8.07 2.06
N ILE A 230 -10.53 7.54 1.60
CA ILE A 230 -9.73 6.53 2.30
C ILE A 230 -8.30 7.02 2.45
N ASN A 231 -7.82 7.09 3.69
CA ASN A 231 -6.41 7.30 4.01
C ASN A 231 -5.81 6.01 4.59
N LEU A 232 -4.80 5.45 3.91
CA LEU A 232 -4.08 4.25 4.35
C LEU A 232 -2.67 4.57 4.88
N HIS A 233 -2.21 5.80 4.68
CA HIS A 233 -0.90 6.24 5.15
C HIS A 233 -0.98 7.66 5.72
N THR A 234 -0.37 8.68 5.12
CA THR A 234 -0.27 10.02 5.74
C THR A 234 -0.95 11.09 4.92
N MET A 235 -1.88 11.81 5.54
CA MET A 235 -2.42 13.08 5.07
C MET A 235 -2.08 14.19 6.04
N TYR A 236 -1.48 15.27 5.53
CA TYR A 236 -1.24 16.50 6.27
C TYR A 236 -2.05 17.65 5.70
N PHE A 237 -2.72 18.40 6.56
CA PHE A 237 -3.52 19.58 6.22
C PHE A 237 -3.01 20.77 7.00
N ALA A 238 -2.50 21.80 6.31
CA ALA A 238 -2.09 23.05 6.93
C ALA A 238 -3.30 23.92 7.32
N GLY A 239 -4.30 23.97 6.44
CA GLY A 239 -5.53 24.74 6.61
C GLY A 239 -6.66 23.98 7.32
N LYS A 240 -7.84 24.60 7.31
CA LYS A 240 -9.05 24.06 7.93
C LYS A 240 -9.55 22.84 7.15
N VAL A 241 -10.10 21.87 7.85
CA VAL A 241 -10.78 20.73 7.21
C VAL A 241 -12.26 20.77 7.56
N ALA A 242 -13.11 20.61 6.55
CA ALA A 242 -14.54 20.44 6.73
C ALA A 242 -15.02 19.18 5.99
N GLY A 243 -15.95 18.43 6.56
CA GLY A 243 -16.50 17.27 5.87
C GLY A 243 -17.95 16.94 6.21
N GLN A 244 -18.62 16.36 5.22
CA GLN A 244 -20.02 15.93 5.26
C GLN A 244 -20.18 14.47 4.79
N THR A 245 -19.09 13.71 4.72
CA THR A 245 -19.02 12.41 4.04
C THR A 245 -18.48 11.27 4.91
N ARG A 246 -18.30 10.07 4.34
CA ARG A 246 -17.58 8.96 4.96
C ARG A 246 -16.08 9.09 4.71
N PHE A 247 -15.32 9.17 5.79
CA PHE A 247 -13.87 9.18 5.77
C PHE A 247 -13.32 8.00 6.56
N ARG A 248 -12.54 7.14 5.92
CA ARG A 248 -11.84 6.02 6.57
C ARG A 248 -10.36 6.35 6.70
N ASN A 249 -9.89 6.45 7.93
CA ASN A 249 -8.48 6.61 8.26
C ASN A 249 -7.89 5.33 8.85
N GLU A 250 -6.79 4.85 8.26
CA GLU A 250 -6.00 3.73 8.74
C GLU A 250 -4.55 4.08 9.09
N GLY A 251 -4.09 5.25 8.63
CA GLY A 251 -2.78 5.79 8.96
C GLY A 251 -2.88 7.06 9.80
N LEU A 252 -2.11 8.07 9.43
CA LEU A 252 -2.08 9.38 10.07
C LEU A 252 -2.87 10.41 9.25
N VAL A 253 -3.86 11.04 9.89
CA VAL A 253 -4.42 12.32 9.46
C VAL A 253 -3.95 13.38 10.44
N TRP A 254 -3.23 14.37 9.95
CA TRP A 254 -2.78 15.51 10.74
C TRP A 254 -3.32 16.81 10.17
N ILE A 255 -4.15 17.47 10.95
CA ILE A 255 -4.75 18.76 10.64
C ILE A 255 -4.10 19.76 11.59
N LYS A 256 -3.36 20.72 11.05
CA LYS A 256 -2.70 21.76 11.85
C LYS A 256 -3.71 22.78 12.39
N SER A 257 -4.78 23.03 11.65
CA SER A 257 -5.83 24.01 11.95
C SER A 257 -7.09 23.34 12.52
N ASP A 258 -8.23 24.04 12.42
CA ASP A 258 -9.54 23.56 12.86
C ASP A 258 -10.08 22.41 12.00
N PHE A 259 -10.85 21.54 12.65
CA PHE A 259 -11.52 20.43 12.00
C PHE A 259 -13.03 20.45 12.31
N ASN A 260 -13.86 20.61 11.27
CA ASN A 260 -15.31 20.68 11.37
C ASN A 260 -15.96 19.46 10.70
N TRP A 261 -16.58 18.58 11.49
CA TRP A 261 -17.22 17.37 10.98
C TRP A 261 -18.73 17.43 11.18
N ASN A 262 -19.50 17.43 10.09
CA ASN A 262 -20.93 17.74 10.12
C ASN A 262 -21.82 16.52 10.40
N SER A 263 -23.11 16.73 10.69
CA SER A 263 -24.04 15.74 11.25
C SER A 263 -24.25 14.47 10.43
N ASN A 264 -24.18 14.55 9.10
CA ASN A 264 -24.44 13.42 8.20
C ASN A 264 -23.19 12.56 7.92
N ALA A 265 -22.06 12.87 8.56
CA ALA A 265 -20.75 12.34 8.23
C ALA A 265 -20.23 11.33 9.25
N THR A 266 -19.46 10.34 8.77
CA THR A 266 -18.74 9.38 9.63
C THR A 266 -17.24 9.47 9.37
N PHE A 267 -16.48 9.79 10.42
CA PHE A 267 -15.03 9.69 10.43
C PHE A 267 -14.61 8.42 11.19
N LEU A 268 -13.96 7.50 10.50
CA LEU A 268 -13.55 6.21 11.04
C LEU A 268 -12.05 6.18 11.27
N ILE A 269 -11.63 6.05 12.53
CA ILE A 269 -10.24 5.83 12.95
C ILE A 269 -10.04 4.32 13.07
N ASN A 270 -9.90 3.67 11.91
CA ASN A 270 -10.35 2.30 11.65
C ASN A 270 -9.49 1.17 12.26
N ARG A 271 -8.36 1.48 12.90
CA ARG A 271 -7.48 0.47 13.50
C ARG A 271 -6.69 1.06 14.67
N PRO A 272 -6.16 0.23 15.59
CA PRO A 272 -5.43 0.73 16.76
C PRO A 272 -4.22 1.62 16.43
N ALA A 273 -3.58 1.39 15.29
CA ALA A 273 -2.44 2.20 14.84
C ALA A 273 -2.84 3.51 14.13
N ALA A 274 -4.12 3.70 13.78
CA ALA A 274 -4.59 4.89 13.07
C ALA A 274 -4.63 6.09 14.02
N GLN A 275 -4.26 7.26 13.52
CA GLN A 275 -4.15 8.48 14.29
C GLN A 275 -4.87 9.63 13.58
N LEU A 276 -5.70 10.36 14.32
CA LEU A 276 -6.21 11.67 13.94
C LEU A 276 -5.62 12.71 14.90
N ARG A 277 -4.95 13.72 14.36
CA ARG A 277 -4.35 14.82 15.12
C ARG A 277 -4.93 16.14 14.65
N VAL A 278 -5.49 16.92 15.56
CA VAL A 278 -6.07 18.23 15.28
C VAL A 278 -5.38 19.29 16.15
N GLY A 279 -4.59 20.14 15.52
CA GLY A 279 -3.89 21.27 16.15
C GLY A 279 -4.79 22.46 16.42
N GLY A 280 -5.94 22.58 15.75
CA GLY A 280 -6.96 23.57 16.08
C GLY A 280 -8.08 23.01 16.96
N LYS A 281 -9.24 23.65 16.87
CA LYS A 281 -10.47 23.18 17.51
C LYS A 281 -11.11 22.08 16.67
N LEU A 282 -11.57 21.01 17.33
CA LEU A 282 -12.44 20.00 16.73
C LEU A 282 -13.91 20.33 17.03
N GLU A 283 -14.69 20.65 15.99
CA GLU A 283 -16.15 20.71 16.02
C GLU A 283 -16.72 19.40 15.46
N ASN A 284 -17.11 18.47 16.33
CA ASN A 284 -17.75 17.23 15.91
C ASN A 284 -19.27 17.30 16.08
N ASN A 285 -19.99 17.45 14.97
CA ASN A 285 -21.45 17.38 14.90
C ASN A 285 -21.93 16.01 14.34
N GLY A 286 -21.03 15.20 13.77
CA GLY A 286 -21.32 13.90 13.16
C GLY A 286 -20.93 12.71 14.03
N ILE A 287 -20.48 11.63 13.39
CA ILE A 287 -20.00 10.41 14.06
C ILE A 287 -18.49 10.30 13.89
N MET A 288 -17.76 10.21 14.99
CA MET A 288 -16.36 9.80 15.03
C MET A 288 -16.25 8.47 15.76
N ARG A 289 -15.78 7.43 15.08
CA ARG A 289 -15.70 6.07 15.63
C ARG A 289 -14.34 5.45 15.37
N GLY A 290 -13.85 4.58 16.25
CA GLY A 290 -12.69 3.77 15.93
C GLY A 290 -12.01 3.10 17.12
N THR A 291 -10.85 2.51 16.85
CA THR A 291 -9.96 1.91 17.86
C THR A 291 -8.61 2.59 17.95
N GLY A 292 -8.32 3.55 17.06
CA GLY A 292 -7.07 4.29 17.08
C GLY A 292 -7.03 5.42 18.10
N SER A 293 -6.24 6.45 17.80
CA SER A 293 -6.04 7.60 18.69
C SER A 293 -6.53 8.90 18.07
N LEU A 294 -7.27 9.69 18.86
CA LEU A 294 -7.64 11.07 18.57
C LEU A 294 -6.89 11.99 19.51
N TRP A 295 -6.03 12.83 18.93
CA TRP A 295 -5.37 13.92 19.63
C TRP A 295 -5.94 15.26 19.17
N VAL A 296 -6.36 16.11 20.11
CA VAL A 296 -6.99 17.41 19.86
C VAL A 296 -6.50 18.48 20.83
N ASN A 297 -6.39 19.72 20.36
CA ASN A 297 -6.13 20.87 21.23
C ASN A 297 -7.37 21.31 21.99
N ASP A 298 -8.53 21.35 21.32
CA ASP A 298 -9.84 21.57 21.94
C ASP A 298 -10.90 20.76 21.20
N ILE A 299 -11.98 20.37 21.88
CA ILE A 299 -13.07 19.58 21.32
C ILE A 299 -14.44 20.06 21.78
N ASN A 300 -15.25 20.48 20.82
CA ASN A 300 -16.68 20.60 20.97
C ASN A 300 -17.37 19.43 20.27
N ASN A 301 -17.97 18.54 21.04
CA ASN A 301 -18.62 17.33 20.53
C ASN A 301 -20.14 17.47 20.70
N ASN A 302 -20.83 17.89 19.65
CA ASN A 302 -22.30 17.89 19.64
C ASN A 302 -22.88 16.56 19.13
N GLY A 303 -22.07 15.79 18.40
CA GLY A 303 -22.44 14.50 17.83
C GLY A 303 -22.02 13.30 18.70
N THR A 304 -21.49 12.27 18.05
CA THR A 304 -21.06 11.01 18.69
C THR A 304 -19.56 10.80 18.56
N LEU A 305 -18.92 10.47 19.68
CA LEU A 305 -17.54 10.01 19.76
C LEU A 305 -17.53 8.63 20.42
N ILE A 306 -17.11 7.58 19.70
CA ILE A 306 -17.34 6.20 20.16
C ILE A 306 -16.24 5.19 19.80
N GLY A 307 -15.88 4.32 20.75
CA GLY A 307 -15.11 3.10 20.47
C GLY A 307 -15.92 2.01 19.77
N VAL A 308 -15.28 1.01 19.17
CA VAL A 308 -15.99 -0.09 18.49
C VAL A 308 -16.77 -0.96 19.47
N SER A 309 -16.17 -1.32 20.61
CA SER A 309 -16.74 -2.16 21.67
C SER A 309 -16.11 -1.85 23.02
N THR A 310 -16.50 -2.54 24.10
CA THR A 310 -15.91 -2.36 25.43
C THR A 310 -14.41 -2.67 25.48
N ASN A 311 -13.96 -3.62 24.65
CA ASN A 311 -12.56 -4.03 24.52
C ASN A 311 -11.81 -3.30 23.38
N GLU A 312 -12.55 -2.76 22.42
CA GLU A 312 -12.02 -2.04 21.26
C GLU A 312 -12.37 -0.56 21.38
N ARG A 313 -11.60 0.13 22.21
CA ARG A 313 -11.88 1.51 22.64
C ARG A 313 -11.15 2.53 21.78
N LEU A 314 -11.76 3.70 21.61
CA LEU A 314 -11.09 4.86 21.01
C LEU A 314 -10.23 5.55 22.07
N THR A 315 -8.96 5.81 21.78
CA THR A 315 -8.07 6.54 22.72
C THR A 315 -8.13 8.03 22.43
N VAL A 316 -8.32 8.86 23.46
CA VAL A 316 -8.41 10.33 23.33
C VAL A 316 -7.52 11.03 24.36
N ASN A 317 -6.90 12.14 23.96
CA ASN A 317 -6.15 13.00 24.90
C ASN A 317 -7.03 13.93 25.74
N ARG A 318 -8.24 14.22 25.26
CA ARG A 318 -9.21 15.08 25.94
C ARG A 318 -10.58 14.43 25.91
N LEU A 319 -11.28 14.49 27.03
CA LEU A 319 -12.67 14.08 27.08
C LEU A 319 -13.55 15.13 26.37
N PRO A 320 -14.54 14.70 25.56
CA PRO A 320 -15.46 15.63 24.91
C PRO A 320 -16.33 16.39 25.93
N ASN A 321 -16.53 17.68 25.65
CA ASN A 321 -17.27 18.60 26.50
C ASN A 321 -18.79 18.33 26.49
N ASN A 322 -19.34 17.84 25.37
CA ASN A 322 -20.78 17.60 25.14
C ASN A 322 -21.01 16.27 24.38
N GLY A 323 -22.27 15.96 24.06
CA GLY A 323 -22.66 14.90 23.12
C GLY A 323 -22.45 13.47 23.64
N THR A 324 -22.62 12.48 22.76
CA THR A 324 -22.51 11.06 23.11
C THR A 324 -21.04 10.63 23.17
N LYS A 325 -20.65 9.98 24.28
CA LYS A 325 -19.33 9.40 24.48
C LYS A 325 -19.42 7.99 25.06
N THR A 326 -18.93 6.99 24.32
CA THR A 326 -19.02 5.58 24.71
C THR A 326 -17.74 4.83 24.32
N ASN A 327 -17.28 3.88 25.14
CA ASN A 327 -16.10 3.05 24.84
C ASN A 327 -14.82 3.87 24.54
N ILE A 328 -14.56 4.91 25.33
CA ILE A 328 -13.40 5.80 25.15
C ILE A 328 -12.36 5.58 26.25
N THR A 329 -11.10 5.39 25.88
CA THR A 329 -9.97 5.44 26.82
C THR A 329 -9.42 6.86 26.86
N HIS A 330 -9.39 7.48 28.04
CA HIS A 330 -8.78 8.79 28.23
C HIS A 330 -7.32 8.65 28.62
N GLN A 331 -6.43 9.29 27.86
CA GLN A 331 -5.00 9.28 28.06
C GLN A 331 -4.44 10.71 27.91
N SER A 332 -4.33 11.44 29.03
CA SER A 332 -3.95 12.87 29.02
C SER A 332 -2.52 13.14 28.52
N ASP A 333 -1.62 12.17 28.66
CA ASP A 333 -0.24 12.20 28.18
C ASP A 333 -0.10 11.68 26.74
N LEU A 334 -1.22 11.50 26.01
CA LEU A 334 -1.16 11.21 24.59
C LEU A 334 -0.50 12.41 23.89
N ILE A 335 0.77 12.27 23.53
CA ILE A 335 1.53 13.30 22.85
C ILE A 335 1.19 13.23 21.36
N ALA A 336 0.82 14.37 20.77
CA ALA A 336 1.01 14.55 19.33
C ALA A 336 2.51 14.53 19.08
N LYS A 337 3.11 13.35 18.86
CA LYS A 337 4.54 13.27 18.56
C LYS A 337 4.80 14.14 17.34
N ASP A 338 5.43 15.29 17.57
CA ASP A 338 5.75 16.28 16.57
C ASP A 338 6.61 15.60 15.51
N THR A 339 6.15 15.56 14.27
CA THR A 339 6.96 15.06 13.15
C THR A 339 7.78 16.23 12.64
N SER A 340 8.59 16.85 13.48
CA SER A 340 9.52 17.93 13.10
C SER A 340 10.52 17.53 11.99
N GLY A 341 10.51 16.28 11.52
CA GLY A 341 11.13 15.83 10.26
C GLY A 341 10.27 16.02 8.98
N TYR A 342 9.03 16.49 9.10
CA TYR A 342 8.13 16.77 7.97
C TYR A 342 8.37 18.19 7.49
N SER A 343 9.59 18.46 7.05
CA SER A 343 9.84 19.65 6.25
C SER A 343 9.03 19.50 4.95
N GLY A 344 8.34 20.57 4.54
CA GLY A 344 7.76 20.68 3.19
C GLY A 344 8.80 20.54 2.06
N GLY A 345 10.08 20.27 2.38
CA GLY A 345 11.19 20.01 1.49
C GLY A 345 11.78 18.62 1.65
N LEU A 346 10.96 17.56 1.78
CA LEU A 346 11.46 16.27 1.31
C LEU A 346 11.69 16.41 -0.20
N ALA A 347 12.90 16.14 -0.68
CA ALA A 347 13.13 15.95 -2.10
C ALA A 347 12.15 14.87 -2.61
N ASN A 348 11.85 14.88 -3.90
CA ASN A 348 11.34 13.70 -4.59
C ASN A 348 12.14 12.49 -4.08
N PRO A 349 11.57 11.31 -3.77
CA PRO A 349 12.40 10.13 -3.65
C PRO A 349 13.07 9.93 -5.01
N ASP A 350 14.26 10.52 -5.19
CA ASP A 350 15.09 10.52 -6.40
C ASP A 350 15.65 9.12 -6.70
N VAL A 351 15.04 8.09 -6.11
CA VAL A 351 15.32 6.71 -6.43
C VAL A 351 14.09 6.15 -7.12
N CYS A 352 14.14 6.22 -8.45
CA CYS A 352 13.41 5.36 -9.39
C CYS A 352 13.78 3.88 -9.17
N THR A 353 13.59 3.35 -7.96
CA THR A 353 13.53 1.91 -7.74
C THR A 353 12.09 1.49 -8.02
N SER A 354 11.97 0.50 -8.89
CA SER A 354 10.71 -0.06 -9.38
C SER A 354 9.66 -0.30 -8.28
N SER A 355 8.43 0.04 -8.65
CA SER A 355 7.14 -0.16 -7.97
C SER A 355 6.93 0.57 -6.64
N LEU A 356 6.01 1.54 -6.68
CA LEU A 356 5.28 1.92 -5.48
C LEU A 356 4.03 1.03 -5.36
N PRO A 357 3.75 0.52 -4.16
CA PRO A 357 2.85 -0.60 -4.04
C PRO A 357 1.40 -0.31 -4.41
N MET A 358 0.87 -1.04 -5.41
CA MET A 358 -0.54 -1.24 -5.66
C MET A 358 -1.13 -1.92 -4.42
N ILE A 359 -1.87 -1.15 -3.62
CA ILE A 359 -2.57 -1.72 -2.48
C ILE A 359 -3.67 -2.65 -2.98
N VAL A 360 -3.38 -3.94 -2.96
CA VAL A 360 -4.35 -4.97 -2.63
C VAL A 360 -4.90 -4.62 -1.25
N SER A 361 -6.23 -4.59 -1.10
CA SER A 361 -6.82 -4.49 0.24
C SER A 361 -6.28 -5.62 1.13
N THR A 362 -6.25 -5.41 2.45
CA THR A 362 -5.74 -6.36 3.46
C THR A 362 -6.01 -7.82 3.09
N LEU A 363 -4.96 -8.55 2.70
CA LEU A 363 -4.96 -10.00 2.61
C LEU A 363 -5.38 -10.55 3.97
N GLN A 364 -6.44 -11.35 4.00
CA GLN A 364 -6.86 -12.05 5.21
C GLN A 364 -6.43 -13.51 5.13
N ALA A 365 -5.94 -14.04 6.23
CA ALA A 365 -5.52 -15.43 6.36
C ALA A 365 -6.19 -16.06 7.57
N VAL A 366 -6.97 -17.13 7.35
CA VAL A 366 -7.70 -17.85 8.41
C VAL A 366 -7.41 -19.34 8.30
N TYR A 367 -6.91 -19.94 9.37
CA TYR A 367 -6.71 -21.39 9.42
C TYR A 367 -8.02 -22.11 9.73
N LYS A 368 -8.46 -23.00 8.82
CA LYS A 368 -9.66 -23.84 8.98
C LYS A 368 -9.54 -25.13 8.16
N ASN A 369 -10.04 -26.24 8.70
CA ASN A 369 -10.05 -27.55 8.02
C ASN A 369 -8.68 -27.97 7.47
N ASN A 370 -7.64 -27.92 8.32
CA ASN A 370 -6.24 -28.24 7.98
C ASN A 370 -5.65 -27.46 6.78
N ALA A 371 -6.16 -26.26 6.51
CA ALA A 371 -5.62 -25.37 5.49
C ALA A 371 -5.70 -23.92 5.95
N VAL A 372 -4.84 -23.08 5.40
CA VAL A 372 -5.00 -21.62 5.49
C VAL A 372 -5.86 -21.18 4.32
N GLN A 373 -7.02 -20.63 4.63
CA GLN A 373 -7.84 -19.89 3.70
C GLN A 373 -7.29 -18.48 3.59
N LEU A 374 -6.90 -18.09 2.39
CA LEU A 374 -6.53 -16.73 2.04
C LEU A 374 -7.68 -16.10 1.27
N ASP A 375 -8.14 -14.94 1.73
CA ASP A 375 -9.19 -14.17 1.06
C ASP A 375 -8.70 -12.73 0.86
N TRP A 376 -8.85 -12.22 -0.35
CA TRP A 376 -8.52 -10.83 -0.68
C TRP A 376 -9.48 -10.30 -1.73
N TYR A 377 -9.43 -9.00 -1.95
CA TYR A 377 -10.14 -8.38 -3.05
C TYR A 377 -9.33 -7.24 -3.65
N THR A 378 -9.51 -7.07 -4.95
CA THR A 378 -9.07 -5.86 -5.66
C THR A 378 -10.21 -4.87 -5.72
N VAL A 379 -9.89 -3.59 -5.57
CA VAL A 379 -10.87 -2.50 -5.74
C VAL A 379 -10.95 -2.12 -7.22
N SER A 380 -9.85 -2.27 -7.95
CA SER A 380 -9.71 -2.11 -9.39
C SER A 380 -8.51 -2.93 -9.87
N GLU A 381 -8.52 -3.37 -11.12
CA GLU A 381 -7.43 -4.07 -11.81
C GLU A 381 -7.18 -3.39 -13.14
N ILE A 382 -5.91 -3.15 -13.48
CA ILE A 382 -5.54 -2.59 -14.78
C ILE A 382 -4.30 -3.37 -15.23
N ASN A 383 -4.42 -4.05 -16.37
CA ASN A 383 -3.39 -4.93 -16.91
C ASN A 383 -2.88 -6.00 -15.94
N SER A 384 -3.69 -6.45 -14.98
CA SER A 384 -3.27 -7.44 -13.99
C SER A 384 -3.29 -8.85 -14.56
N LYS A 385 -2.16 -9.56 -14.52
CA LYS A 385 -2.04 -10.92 -15.05
C LYS A 385 -2.42 -11.97 -14.01
N GLN A 386 -1.76 -11.93 -12.85
CA GLN A 386 -1.96 -12.95 -11.80
C GLN A 386 -1.50 -12.47 -10.44
N PHE A 387 -1.99 -13.14 -9.40
CA PHE A 387 -1.47 -13.08 -8.05
C PHE A 387 -0.66 -14.35 -7.77
N VAL A 388 0.59 -14.19 -7.37
CA VAL A 388 1.42 -15.26 -6.81
C VAL A 388 1.29 -15.20 -5.29
N ILE A 389 0.77 -16.25 -4.69
CA ILE A 389 0.67 -16.40 -3.24
C ILE A 389 2.07 -16.78 -2.77
N GLU A 390 2.63 -15.97 -1.88
CA GLU A 390 3.88 -16.28 -1.22
C GLU A 390 3.66 -16.52 0.27
N TYR A 391 4.40 -17.47 0.83
CA TYR A 391 4.35 -17.82 2.25
C TYR A 391 5.74 -17.86 2.88
N SER A 392 5.79 -17.66 4.19
CA SER A 392 7.00 -17.69 5.00
C SER A 392 6.69 -18.24 6.39
N THR A 393 7.69 -18.85 7.03
CA THR A 393 7.64 -19.30 8.44
C THR A 393 8.40 -18.38 9.39
N ASP A 394 9.24 -17.49 8.86
CA ASP A 394 10.08 -16.55 9.63
C ASP A 394 9.67 -15.07 9.43
N GLY A 395 8.77 -14.80 8.48
CA GLY A 395 8.33 -13.45 8.10
C GLY A 395 9.34 -12.68 7.24
N VAL A 396 10.46 -13.30 6.86
CA VAL A 396 11.58 -12.68 6.13
C VAL A 396 11.79 -13.36 4.77
N SER A 397 11.89 -14.69 4.76
CA SER A 397 12.16 -15.49 3.57
C SER A 397 10.86 -16.04 3.00
N PHE A 398 10.40 -15.47 1.88
CA PHE A 398 9.15 -15.87 1.22
C PHE A 398 9.39 -16.87 0.09
N LYS A 399 8.48 -17.84 -0.04
CA LYS A 399 8.47 -18.85 -1.11
C LYS A 399 7.12 -18.85 -1.81
N ALA A 400 7.09 -19.13 -3.10
CA ALA A 400 5.85 -19.29 -3.85
C ALA A 400 5.06 -20.50 -3.32
N GLY A 401 3.79 -20.26 -2.98
CA GLY A 401 2.82 -21.25 -2.52
C GLY A 401 1.76 -21.61 -3.56
N GLY A 402 1.49 -20.71 -4.51
CA GLY A 402 0.55 -20.95 -5.62
C GLY A 402 0.27 -19.69 -6.42
N THR A 403 -0.60 -19.78 -7.42
CA THR A 403 -1.00 -18.65 -8.27
C THR A 403 -2.50 -18.61 -8.50
N VAL A 404 -3.08 -17.42 -8.60
CA VAL A 404 -4.47 -17.18 -8.99
C VAL A 404 -4.48 -16.15 -10.12
N ALA A 405 -5.14 -16.47 -11.23
CA ALA A 405 -5.27 -15.53 -12.35
C ALA A 405 -6.06 -14.28 -11.92
N ALA A 406 -5.58 -13.10 -12.32
CA ALA A 406 -6.32 -11.86 -12.15
C ALA A 406 -7.31 -11.67 -13.31
N ASN A 407 -8.21 -10.70 -13.20
CA ASN A 407 -9.26 -10.46 -14.19
C ASN A 407 -8.78 -9.63 -15.40
N GLY A 408 -7.50 -9.27 -15.46
CA GLY A 408 -6.95 -8.40 -16.51
C GLY A 408 -7.26 -6.94 -16.26
N ASN A 409 -8.53 -6.57 -16.43
CA ASN A 409 -9.02 -5.21 -16.19
C ASN A 409 -10.34 -5.26 -15.43
N SER A 410 -10.49 -4.43 -14.39
CA SER A 410 -11.73 -4.27 -13.64
C SER A 410 -11.80 -2.90 -12.98
N ASN A 411 -12.96 -2.25 -13.08
CA ASN A 411 -13.27 -1.04 -12.33
C ASN A 411 -14.24 -1.31 -11.17
N SER A 412 -14.50 -2.58 -10.86
CA SER A 412 -15.37 -3.04 -9.79
C SER A 412 -14.63 -4.02 -8.88
N ARG A 413 -15.12 -4.15 -7.64
CA ARG A 413 -14.52 -5.03 -6.64
C ARG A 413 -14.56 -6.48 -7.10
N ILE A 414 -13.41 -7.15 -7.15
CA ILE A 414 -13.32 -8.59 -7.42
C ILE A 414 -12.78 -9.29 -6.18
N ASN A 415 -13.50 -10.32 -5.74
CA ASN A 415 -13.08 -11.15 -4.61
C ASN A 415 -12.33 -12.36 -5.11
N TYR A 416 -11.22 -12.66 -4.46
CA TYR A 416 -10.38 -13.81 -4.73
C TYR A 416 -10.21 -14.63 -3.47
N SER A 417 -9.93 -15.90 -3.67
CA SER A 417 -9.59 -16.79 -2.57
C SER A 417 -8.56 -17.82 -3.00
N TYR A 418 -7.76 -18.28 -2.04
CA TYR A 418 -6.80 -19.34 -2.25
C TYR A 418 -6.71 -20.23 -1.00
N ARG A 419 -6.72 -21.54 -1.22
CA ARG A 419 -6.63 -22.53 -0.15
C ARG A 419 -5.22 -23.12 -0.11
N PHE A 420 -4.45 -22.75 0.91
CA PHE A 420 -3.09 -23.21 1.10
C PHE A 420 -3.02 -24.39 2.08
N THR A 421 -2.47 -25.53 1.64
CA THR A 421 -2.46 -26.79 2.40
C THR A 421 -1.09 -27.20 2.94
N ASN A 422 0.00 -26.58 2.48
CA ASN A 422 1.37 -26.96 2.86
C ASN A 422 1.81 -26.29 4.18
N ILE A 423 1.16 -26.68 5.27
CA ILE A 423 1.35 -26.08 6.59
C ILE A 423 2.68 -26.52 7.20
N THR A 424 3.61 -25.58 7.33
CA THR A 424 5.02 -25.86 7.69
C THR A 424 5.47 -25.20 8.99
N GLY A 425 4.63 -24.41 9.67
CA GLY A 425 4.96 -23.73 10.93
C GLY A 425 3.74 -23.49 11.83
N SER A 426 3.97 -23.16 13.11
CA SER A 426 2.90 -22.78 14.07
C SER A 426 2.37 -21.37 13.83
N THR A 427 3.21 -20.50 13.29
CA THR A 427 2.83 -19.21 12.72
C THR A 427 3.30 -19.17 11.28
N MET A 428 2.43 -18.76 10.38
CA MET A 428 2.74 -18.60 8.97
C MET A 428 2.41 -17.17 8.52
N TYR A 429 3.25 -16.64 7.65
CA TYR A 429 3.13 -15.32 7.06
C TYR A 429 2.80 -15.50 5.60
N PHE A 430 1.86 -14.71 5.08
CA PHE A 430 1.44 -14.76 3.69
C PHE A 430 1.48 -13.36 3.09
N ARG A 431 1.87 -13.25 1.82
CA ARG A 431 1.68 -12.04 1.01
C ARG A 431 1.31 -12.43 -0.41
N LEU A 432 0.72 -11.51 -1.14
CA LEU A 432 0.52 -11.67 -2.58
C LEU A 432 1.60 -10.90 -3.30
N LEU A 433 2.12 -11.49 -4.36
CA LEU A 433 2.88 -10.83 -5.41
C LEU A 433 1.96 -10.68 -6.61
N LEU A 434 1.49 -9.49 -6.89
CA LEU A 434 0.83 -9.16 -8.15
C LEU A 434 1.87 -9.19 -9.27
N VAL A 435 1.49 -9.76 -10.40
CA VAL A 435 2.22 -9.67 -11.66
C VAL A 435 1.27 -9.09 -12.69
N ASP A 436 1.69 -8.02 -13.36
CA ASP A 436 0.94 -7.41 -14.46
C ASP A 436 1.31 -8.04 -15.81
N LEU A 437 0.54 -7.74 -16.85
CA LEU A 437 0.72 -8.28 -18.21
C LEU A 437 2.05 -7.86 -18.83
N ASP A 438 2.59 -6.71 -18.41
CA ASP A 438 3.89 -6.19 -18.82
C ASP A 438 5.07 -6.79 -18.01
N GLY A 439 4.77 -7.66 -17.04
CA GLY A 439 5.75 -8.31 -16.18
C GLY A 439 6.20 -7.48 -14.98
N SER A 440 5.63 -6.29 -14.77
CA SER A 440 5.83 -5.54 -13.52
C SER A 440 5.20 -6.26 -12.34
N THR A 441 5.72 -6.01 -11.14
CA THR A 441 5.32 -6.76 -9.95
C THR A 441 5.16 -5.89 -8.71
N ASP A 442 4.26 -6.33 -7.84
CA ASP A 442 3.90 -5.61 -6.62
C ASP A 442 3.54 -6.53 -5.46
N TYR A 443 3.64 -6.07 -4.22
CA TYR A 443 3.33 -6.87 -3.03
C TYR A 443 2.16 -6.33 -2.21
N SER A 444 1.32 -7.24 -1.71
CA SER A 444 0.34 -6.91 -0.66
C SER A 444 1.00 -6.69 0.71
N SER A 445 0.24 -6.16 1.66
CA SER A 445 0.57 -6.30 3.08
C SER A 445 0.68 -7.79 3.47
N ILE A 446 1.52 -8.10 4.46
CA ILE A 446 1.67 -9.45 5.00
C ILE A 446 0.48 -9.78 5.92
N ALA A 447 -0.19 -10.91 5.66
CA ALA A 447 -1.16 -11.53 6.53
C ALA A 447 -0.48 -12.55 7.45
N ILE A 448 -0.76 -12.50 8.74
CA ILE A 448 -0.20 -13.43 9.72
C ILE A 448 -1.33 -14.36 10.16
N VAL A 449 -1.09 -15.66 10.07
CA VAL A 449 -2.00 -16.67 10.61
C VAL A 449 -1.26 -17.52 11.61
N LYS A 450 -1.80 -17.56 12.83
CA LYS A 450 -1.41 -18.59 13.79
C LYS A 450 -2.17 -19.84 13.41
N ILE A 451 -1.44 -20.90 13.10
CA ILE A 451 -1.97 -22.24 12.90
C ILE A 451 -2.29 -22.78 14.28
N ASN A 452 -3.37 -22.24 14.86
CA ASN A 452 -4.02 -22.85 15.99
C ASN A 452 -4.68 -24.10 15.42
N GLY A 453 -4.00 -25.23 15.50
CA GLY A 453 -4.72 -26.50 15.50
C GLY A 453 -5.86 -26.33 16.50
N GLY A 454 -7.11 -26.45 16.06
CA GLY A 454 -8.22 -26.61 17.00
C GLY A 454 -7.74 -27.64 18.03
N GLY A 455 -7.61 -27.19 19.28
CA GLY A 455 -6.75 -27.84 20.25
C GLY A 455 -7.08 -29.33 20.37
N GLN A 456 -6.12 -30.18 20.02
CA GLN A 456 -5.83 -31.23 20.98
C GLN A 456 -4.88 -30.59 21.97
N LYS A 457 -5.45 -30.13 23.10
CA LYS A 457 -4.70 -29.94 24.34
C LYS A 457 -3.75 -31.12 24.45
N LEU A 458 -2.45 -30.88 24.67
CA LEU A 458 -1.49 -31.97 24.88
C LEU A 458 -2.07 -32.93 25.93
N VAL A 459 -2.57 -34.08 25.47
CA VAL A 459 -3.10 -35.13 26.33
C VAL A 459 -1.92 -36.02 26.63
N ALA A 460 -1.45 -35.92 27.86
CA ALA A 460 -0.46 -36.79 28.41
C ALA A 460 -0.98 -37.42 29.70
N GLU A 461 -0.39 -38.55 30.06
CA GLU A 461 -0.59 -39.21 31.33
C GLU A 461 0.78 -39.67 31.84
N ALA A 462 1.03 -39.46 33.13
CA ALA A 462 2.24 -39.90 33.79
C ALA A 462 1.94 -40.97 34.84
N TYR A 463 2.65 -42.10 34.79
CA TYR A 463 2.46 -43.24 35.67
C TYR A 463 3.78 -43.97 35.97
N PRO A 464 3.89 -44.71 37.09
CA PRO A 464 2.91 -44.76 38.18
C PRO A 464 2.91 -43.46 39.00
N ASN A 465 1.80 -43.21 39.69
CA ASN A 465 1.68 -42.15 40.69
C ASN A 465 0.93 -42.73 41.91
N PRO A 466 1.60 -43.05 43.04
CA PRO A 466 2.98 -42.65 43.39
C PRO A 466 4.10 -43.34 42.59
N PHE A 467 5.29 -42.71 42.52
CA PHE A 467 6.46 -43.23 41.79
C PHE A 467 7.67 -43.52 42.69
N THR A 468 8.50 -44.50 42.34
CA THR A 468 9.70 -44.87 43.11
C THR A 468 11.01 -44.53 42.39
N GLU A 469 11.30 -45.13 41.24
CA GLU A 469 12.60 -44.94 40.56
C GLU A 469 12.50 -44.22 39.21
N LYS A 470 11.30 -44.27 38.61
CA LYS A 470 11.01 -43.71 37.30
C LYS A 470 9.55 -43.30 37.18
N VAL A 471 9.27 -42.47 36.18
CA VAL A 471 7.92 -42.10 35.73
C VAL A 471 7.88 -42.26 34.22
N ASP A 472 6.93 -43.06 33.72
CA ASP A 472 6.63 -43.17 32.31
C ASP A 472 5.56 -42.13 31.94
N ILE A 473 5.71 -41.51 30.77
CA ILE A 473 4.83 -40.48 30.24
C ILE A 473 4.34 -40.96 28.88
N GLN A 474 3.04 -41.14 28.76
CA GLN A 474 2.39 -41.42 27.48
C GLN A 474 1.73 -40.14 26.98
N LEU A 475 2.03 -39.73 25.75
CA LEU A 475 1.46 -38.53 25.16
C LEU A 475 1.23 -38.70 23.67
N SER A 476 0.27 -37.95 23.13
CA SER A 476 0.02 -37.90 21.69
C SER A 476 0.39 -36.53 21.14
N LEU A 477 1.23 -36.50 20.11
CA LEU A 477 1.58 -35.27 19.40
C LEU A 477 0.81 -35.16 18.09
N SER A 478 0.31 -33.96 17.78
CA SER A 478 -0.34 -33.64 16.51
C SER A 478 0.63 -33.50 15.33
N ARG A 479 1.93 -33.31 15.62
CA ARG A 479 3.03 -33.23 14.66
C ARG A 479 4.36 -33.57 15.35
N LYS A 480 5.39 -33.88 14.56
CA LYS A 480 6.76 -34.06 15.06
C LYS A 480 7.22 -32.80 15.81
N SER A 481 7.74 -32.95 17.02
CA SER A 481 8.21 -31.85 17.88
C SER A 481 9.17 -32.38 18.93
N ASP A 482 10.10 -31.54 19.40
CA ASP A 482 10.82 -31.83 20.64
C ASP A 482 9.87 -31.70 21.84
N ILE A 483 10.11 -32.53 22.84
CA ILE A 483 9.35 -32.68 24.08
C ILE A 483 10.29 -32.39 25.25
N GLU A 484 10.08 -31.28 25.94
CA GLU A 484 10.81 -30.93 27.17
C GLU A 484 10.03 -31.42 28.39
N VAL A 485 10.67 -32.23 29.23
CA VAL A 485 10.11 -32.80 30.45
C VAL A 485 10.86 -32.24 31.65
N LYS A 486 10.15 -31.50 32.52
CA LYS A 486 10.67 -30.93 33.76
C LYS A 486 9.92 -31.47 34.96
N LEU A 487 10.65 -31.81 36.02
CA LEU A 487 10.08 -32.16 37.32
C LEU A 487 10.45 -31.09 38.34
N PHE A 488 9.46 -30.57 39.06
CA PHE A 488 9.61 -29.51 40.05
C PHE A 488 9.27 -30.02 41.45
N ASP A 489 10.00 -29.56 42.47
CA ASP A 489 9.56 -29.68 43.87
C ASP A 489 8.53 -28.58 44.22
N MET A 490 7.94 -28.66 45.42
CA MET A 490 6.91 -27.71 45.88
C MET A 490 7.38 -26.26 46.02
N ASN A 491 8.69 -26.02 46.03
CA ASN A 491 9.26 -24.67 46.05
C ASN A 491 9.52 -24.14 44.63
N GLY A 492 9.11 -24.88 43.60
CA GLY A 492 9.30 -24.51 42.19
C GLY A 492 10.71 -24.76 41.67
N ARG A 493 11.58 -25.46 42.42
CA ARG A 493 12.93 -25.79 41.95
C ARG A 493 12.87 -26.99 41.02
N ILE A 494 13.57 -26.89 39.89
CA ILE A 494 13.73 -27.99 38.93
C ILE A 494 14.63 -29.06 39.54
N VAL A 495 14.10 -30.26 39.74
CA VAL A 495 14.85 -31.43 40.24
C VAL A 495 15.25 -32.40 39.13
N LYS A 496 14.61 -32.30 37.94
CA LYS A 496 14.99 -33.03 36.73
C LYS A 496 14.55 -32.26 35.47
N ASN A 497 15.38 -32.25 34.43
CA ASN A 497 15.05 -31.68 33.11
C ASN A 497 15.65 -32.55 32.01
N GLN A 498 14.85 -32.96 31.03
CA GLN A 498 15.30 -33.74 29.87
C GLN A 498 14.50 -33.35 28.62
N VAL A 499 15.15 -33.42 27.46
CA VAL A 499 14.53 -33.16 26.15
C VAL A 499 14.55 -34.45 25.33
N PHE A 500 13.43 -34.74 24.67
CA PHE A 500 13.24 -35.93 23.83
C PHE A 500 12.72 -35.50 22.46
N SER A 501 13.07 -36.23 21.41
CA SER A 501 12.49 -36.00 20.08
C SER A 501 11.20 -36.80 19.92
N GLY A 502 10.07 -36.11 19.75
CA GLY A 502 8.74 -36.70 19.58
C GLY A 502 8.32 -36.82 18.12
N GLN A 503 7.65 -37.93 17.79
CA GLN A 503 7.03 -38.14 16.47
C GLN A 503 5.55 -37.77 16.50
N SER A 504 4.96 -37.53 15.33
CA SER A 504 3.50 -37.40 15.22
C SER A 504 2.82 -38.70 15.66
N GLY A 505 1.73 -38.60 16.42
CA GLY A 505 1.02 -39.75 16.99
C GLY A 505 1.45 -40.06 18.44
N SER A 506 1.26 -41.32 18.86
CA SER A 506 1.54 -41.77 20.22
C SER A 506 3.04 -41.85 20.50
N ASN A 507 3.47 -41.30 21.62
CA ASN A 507 4.84 -41.33 22.12
C ASN A 507 4.86 -41.86 23.56
N ARG A 508 5.95 -42.54 23.93
CA ARG A 508 6.22 -42.97 25.29
C ARG A 508 7.62 -42.51 25.71
N ILE A 509 7.70 -41.81 26.82
CA ILE A 509 8.93 -41.29 27.41
C ILE A 509 9.11 -41.87 28.80
N SER A 510 10.34 -42.23 29.17
CA SER A 510 10.66 -42.68 30.53
C SER A 510 11.62 -41.70 31.20
N LEU A 511 11.16 -41.09 32.29
CA LEU A 511 11.97 -40.24 33.15
C LEU A 511 12.59 -41.10 34.26
N ASN A 512 13.86 -41.44 34.11
CA ASN A 512 14.58 -42.38 35.00
C ASN A 512 15.45 -41.66 36.04
N SER A 513 16.02 -42.47 36.96
CA SER A 513 16.96 -42.03 38.00
C SER A 513 16.35 -41.03 38.97
N LEU A 514 15.16 -41.35 39.49
CA LEU A 514 14.42 -40.53 40.45
C LEU A 514 14.49 -41.08 41.88
N SER A 515 15.23 -42.16 42.13
CA SER A 515 15.32 -42.84 43.43
C SER A 515 15.85 -41.94 44.56
N ALA A 516 16.82 -41.06 44.26
CA ALA A 516 17.45 -40.16 45.22
C ALA A 516 16.59 -38.95 45.63
N LEU A 517 15.41 -38.76 45.03
CA LEU A 517 14.48 -37.70 45.43
C LEU A 517 13.87 -37.99 46.80
N ARG A 518 13.58 -36.96 47.59
CA ARG A 518 12.91 -37.15 48.90
C ARG A 518 11.43 -37.46 48.70
N SER A 519 10.82 -38.23 49.60
CA SER A 519 9.36 -38.43 49.61
C SER A 519 8.65 -37.08 49.69
N GLY A 520 7.57 -36.92 48.91
CA GLY A 520 6.89 -35.64 48.80
C GLY A 520 6.12 -35.45 47.50
N ILE A 521 5.58 -34.25 47.34
CA ILE A 521 4.81 -33.86 46.15
C ILE A 521 5.73 -33.20 45.14
N TYR A 522 5.58 -33.59 43.88
CA TYR A 522 6.28 -33.02 42.73
C TYR A 522 5.28 -32.59 41.66
N VAL A 523 5.67 -31.65 40.81
CA VAL A 523 4.91 -31.25 39.62
C VAL A 523 5.71 -31.63 38.38
N LEU A 524 5.16 -32.51 37.56
CA LEU A 524 5.69 -32.83 36.25
C LEU A 524 5.12 -31.84 35.23
N SER A 525 5.99 -31.29 34.38
CA SER A 525 5.64 -30.42 33.26
C SER A 525 6.18 -31.02 31.98
N VAL A 526 5.31 -31.15 30.98
CA VAL A 526 5.66 -31.60 29.64
C VAL A 526 5.33 -30.46 28.68
N VAL A 527 6.31 -30.01 27.90
CA VAL A 527 6.16 -28.96 26.89
C VAL A 527 6.52 -29.54 25.54
N ALA A 528 5.62 -29.41 24.56
CA ALA A 528 5.86 -29.81 23.18
C ALA A 528 5.42 -28.68 22.24
N GLY A 529 6.39 -27.99 21.63
CA GLY A 529 6.12 -26.77 20.88
C GLY A 529 5.58 -25.65 21.79
N GLU A 530 4.40 -25.13 21.48
CA GLU A 530 3.72 -24.08 22.27
C GLU A 530 2.76 -24.66 23.32
N GLU A 531 2.58 -25.99 23.36
CA GLU A 531 1.64 -26.67 24.25
C GLU A 531 2.33 -27.13 25.55
N LYS A 532 1.61 -27.00 26.67
CA LYS A 532 2.09 -27.40 28.00
C LYS A 532 1.04 -28.25 28.73
N TRP A 533 1.49 -29.37 29.28
CA TRP A 533 0.70 -30.22 30.16
C TRP A 533 1.42 -30.39 31.50
N MET A 534 0.66 -30.48 32.59
CA MET A 534 1.22 -30.67 33.93
C MET A 534 0.44 -31.70 34.73
N GLN A 535 1.12 -32.49 35.56
CA GLN A 535 0.52 -33.44 36.49
C GLN A 535 1.25 -33.42 37.84
N LYS A 536 0.48 -33.42 38.93
CA LYS A 536 1.00 -33.62 40.28
C LYS A 536 1.37 -35.09 40.48
N LEU A 537 2.58 -35.34 40.95
CA LEU A 537 3.09 -36.66 41.30
C LEU A 537 3.41 -36.74 42.79
N VAL A 538 3.26 -37.93 43.35
CA VAL A 538 3.62 -38.27 44.72
C VAL A 538 4.78 -39.25 44.65
N LYS A 539 5.82 -39.00 45.44
CA LYS A 539 6.92 -39.93 45.66
C LYS A 539 6.83 -40.56 47.04
#